data_AF-A0AAU7MXA6-F1
#
_entry.id   AF-A0AAU7MXA6-F1
#
_cell.length_a   1.000
_cell.length_b   1.000
_cell.length_c   1.000
_cell.angle_alpha   90.00
_cell.angle_beta   90.00
_cell.angle_gamma   90.00
#
_symmetry.space_group_name_H-M   'P 1'
#
loop_
_entity.id
_entity.type
_entity.pdbx_description
1 polymer ?
#
loop_
_entity_poly.entity_id
_entity_poly.type
_entity_poly.pdbx_seq_one_letter_code
_entity_poly.pdbx_strand_id
1 'polypeptide(L)'
;MEKTKGSAYAPHKHRELFWLLGTITLVLLGHFLLFGKQGFVEGGTADINIHDTYLIFPNVDMILLLGVFLFLIVYSVRTVGSAFKNRIASLICMAAIIGFIALLTGIHSIAQSMLFETLATALIYVQLALSVFLVFIGFKTGQHSRK
;
A
#
# COMPACT_ATOMS: atom_id res chain seq x y z
N MET A 1 13.05 13.76 49.87
CA MET A 1 12.85 12.41 49.29
C MET A 1 12.13 12.57 47.96
N GLU A 2 12.93 12.64 46.91
CA GLU A 2 12.52 12.87 45.53
C GLU A 2 12.07 11.53 44.93
N LYS A 3 10.76 11.39 44.68
CA LYS A 3 10.25 10.26 43.88
C LYS A 3 10.61 10.55 42.43
N THR A 4 11.70 9.94 41.98
CA THR A 4 12.05 9.82 40.57
C THR A 4 10.88 9.16 39.84
N LYS A 5 10.15 9.96 39.05
CA LYS A 5 9.15 9.43 38.12
C LYS A 5 9.91 8.55 37.14
N GLY A 6 9.74 7.24 37.31
CA GLY A 6 10.22 6.24 36.37
C GLY A 6 9.79 6.62 34.96
N SER A 7 10.79 6.74 34.10
CA SER A 7 10.68 6.93 32.65
C SER A 7 9.61 6.01 32.08
N ALA A 8 8.43 6.58 31.81
CA ALA A 8 7.40 5.95 31.00
C ALA A 8 7.89 5.95 29.54
N TYR A 9 8.54 4.86 29.15
CA TYR A 9 8.94 4.63 27.76
C TYR A 9 7.68 4.69 26.86
N ALA A 10 7.75 5.54 25.83
CA ALA A 10 6.63 6.12 25.10
C ALA A 10 5.61 5.14 24.46
N PRO A 11 4.30 5.47 24.43
CA PRO A 11 3.19 4.60 24.01
C PRO A 11 2.93 4.54 22.48
N HIS A 12 3.94 4.71 21.62
CA HIS A 12 3.72 4.78 20.16
C HIS A 12 3.80 3.42 19.45
N LYS A 13 4.57 2.45 19.96
CA LYS A 13 4.85 1.18 19.26
C LYS A 13 3.64 0.25 19.14
N HIS A 14 2.85 0.12 20.22
CA HIS A 14 1.66 -0.76 20.23
C HIS A 14 0.55 -0.25 19.31
N ARG A 15 0.47 1.07 19.11
CA ARG A 15 -0.54 1.68 18.24
C ARG A 15 -0.29 1.37 16.77
N GLU A 16 0.97 1.36 16.32
CA GLU A 16 1.30 1.01 14.94
C GLU A 16 1.09 -0.46 14.63
N LEU A 17 1.33 -1.35 15.60
CA LEU A 17 1.02 -2.77 15.44
C LEU A 17 -0.49 -2.99 15.21
N PHE A 18 -1.34 -2.25 15.92
CA PHE A 18 -2.79 -2.32 15.71
C PHE A 18 -3.20 -1.84 14.32
N TRP A 19 -2.57 -0.78 13.80
CA TRP A 19 -2.81 -0.32 12.42
C TRP A 19 -2.36 -1.35 11.39
N LEU A 20 -1.19 -1.98 11.56
CA LEU A 20 -0.71 -3.04 10.67
C LEU A 20 -1.69 -4.24 10.65
N LEU A 21 -2.08 -4.73 11.84
CA LEU A 21 -3.02 -5.84 11.96
C LEU A 21 -4.39 -5.49 11.38
N GLY A 22 -4.85 -4.26 11.58
CA GLY A 22 -6.07 -3.75 10.96
C GLY A 22 -6.00 -3.77 9.44
N THR A 23 -4.88 -3.33 8.85
CA THR A 23 -4.66 -3.37 7.40
C THR A 23 -4.62 -4.80 6.87
N ILE A 24 -3.89 -5.72 7.53
CA ILE A 24 -3.86 -7.13 7.14
C ILE A 24 -5.26 -7.72 7.16
N THR A 25 -6.02 -7.47 8.23
CA THR A 25 -7.41 -7.93 8.36
C THR A 25 -8.30 -7.36 7.27
N LEU A 26 -8.14 -6.07 6.94
CA LEU A 26 -8.89 -5.41 5.86
C LEU A 26 -8.56 -6.01 4.49
N VAL A 27 -7.29 -6.34 4.22
CA VAL A 27 -6.87 -7.01 2.99
C VAL A 27 -7.51 -8.39 2.88
N LEU A 28 -7.41 -9.20 3.93
CA LEU A 28 -8.01 -10.55 3.95
C LEU A 28 -9.53 -10.48 3.79
N LEU A 29 -10.20 -9.56 4.49
CA LEU A 29 -11.64 -9.37 4.37
C LEU A 29 -12.03 -8.89 2.98
N GLY A 30 -11.34 -7.89 2.43
CA GLY A 30 -11.60 -7.37 1.09
C GLY A 30 -11.39 -8.45 0.03
N HIS A 31 -10.33 -9.23 0.15
CA HIS A 31 -10.06 -10.35 -0.75
C HIS A 31 -11.17 -11.41 -0.70
N PHE A 32 -11.63 -11.75 0.51
CA PHE A 32 -12.76 -12.66 0.70
C PHE A 32 -14.07 -12.11 0.12
N LEU A 33 -14.33 -10.81 0.25
CA LEU A 33 -15.54 -10.20 -0.29
C LEU A 33 -15.55 -10.16 -1.83
N LEU A 34 -14.38 -10.01 -2.46
CA LEU A 34 -14.26 -9.95 -3.92
C LEU A 34 -14.25 -11.33 -4.58
N PHE A 35 -13.52 -12.29 -4.01
CA PHE A 35 -13.25 -13.59 -4.65
C PHE A 35 -13.82 -14.79 -3.88
N GLY A 36 -14.48 -14.55 -2.75
CA GLY A 36 -15.03 -15.59 -1.89
C GLY A 36 -13.97 -16.56 -1.37
N LYS A 37 -14.39 -17.80 -1.11
CA LYS A 37 -13.47 -18.88 -0.70
C LYS A 37 -12.50 -19.30 -1.82
N GLN A 38 -12.92 -19.15 -3.07
CA GLN A 38 -12.11 -19.56 -4.24
C GLN A 38 -10.82 -18.77 -4.34
N GLY A 39 -10.83 -17.49 -3.95
CA GLY A 39 -9.61 -16.67 -3.91
C GLY A 39 -8.52 -17.19 -2.96
N PHE A 40 -8.87 -17.97 -1.93
CA PHE A 40 -7.88 -18.49 -0.96
C PHE A 40 -7.36 -19.88 -1.31
N VAL A 41 -7.77 -20.44 -2.45
CA VAL A 41 -7.30 -21.74 -2.91
C VAL A 41 -5.86 -21.59 -3.43
N GLU A 42 -4.94 -22.38 -2.86
CA GLU A 42 -3.56 -22.46 -3.31
C GLU A 42 -3.49 -23.00 -4.74
N GLY A 43 -2.72 -22.35 -5.60
CA GLY A 43 -2.68 -22.65 -7.04
C GLY A 43 -3.97 -22.31 -7.79
N GLY A 44 -4.96 -21.71 -7.11
CA GLY A 44 -6.19 -21.24 -7.75
C GLY A 44 -5.95 -19.99 -8.60
N THR A 45 -6.85 -19.79 -9.56
CA THR A 45 -6.87 -18.62 -10.43
C THR A 45 -8.17 -17.84 -10.26
N ALA A 46 -8.06 -16.53 -10.40
CA ALA A 46 -9.17 -15.61 -10.54
C ALA A 46 -9.42 -15.38 -12.02
N ASP A 47 -10.65 -15.69 -12.42
CA ASP A 47 -11.08 -15.59 -13.80
C ASP A 47 -11.87 -14.28 -13.98
N ILE A 48 -11.34 -13.38 -14.78
CA ILE A 48 -11.96 -12.08 -15.09
C ILE A 48 -12.43 -12.12 -16.54
N ASN A 49 -13.76 -12.10 -16.71
CA ASN A 49 -14.37 -12.04 -18.02
C ASN A 49 -14.64 -10.57 -18.40
N ILE A 50 -13.91 -10.07 -19.39
CA ILE A 50 -14.12 -8.73 -19.96
C ILE A 50 -14.50 -8.90 -21.44
N HIS A 51 -15.77 -8.67 -21.74
CA HIS A 51 -16.35 -8.91 -23.07
C HIS A 51 -16.09 -10.33 -23.58
N ASP A 52 -15.25 -10.48 -24.61
CA ASP A 52 -14.91 -11.77 -25.23
C ASP A 52 -13.51 -12.26 -24.83
N THR A 53 -12.85 -11.59 -23.87
CA THR A 53 -11.51 -11.95 -23.39
C THR A 53 -11.58 -12.53 -21.99
N TYR A 54 -11.02 -13.73 -21.84
CA TYR A 54 -10.87 -14.40 -20.56
C TYR A 54 -9.47 -14.13 -20.01
N LEU A 55 -9.39 -13.35 -18.93
CA LEU A 55 -8.13 -13.08 -18.24
C LEU A 55 -8.03 -13.96 -17.00
N ILE A 56 -6.99 -14.78 -16.96
CA ILE A 56 -6.73 -15.72 -15.86
C ILE A 56 -5.54 -15.18 -15.07
N PHE A 57 -5.76 -14.90 -13.80
CA PHE A 57 -4.71 -14.41 -12.90
C PHE A 57 -4.54 -15.34 -11.72
N PRO A 58 -3.30 -15.67 -11.31
CA PRO A 58 -3.08 -16.38 -10.06
C PRO A 58 -3.68 -15.64 -8.87
N ASN A 59 -4.34 -16.37 -7.96
CA ASN A 59 -4.92 -15.80 -6.73
C ASN A 59 -3.88 -15.04 -5.89
N VAL A 60 -2.63 -15.53 -5.89
CA VAL A 60 -1.51 -14.91 -5.16
C VAL A 60 -1.21 -13.51 -5.69
N ASP A 61 -1.30 -13.30 -7.00
CA ASP A 61 -1.06 -11.99 -7.61
C ASP A 61 -2.22 -11.02 -7.29
N MET A 62 -3.45 -11.53 -7.22
CA MET A 62 -4.64 -10.75 -6.86
C MET A 62 -4.62 -10.27 -5.41
N ILE A 63 -4.30 -11.16 -4.45
CA ILE A 63 -4.16 -10.76 -3.05
C ILE A 63 -2.98 -9.81 -2.84
N LEU A 64 -1.89 -9.99 -3.59
CA LEU A 64 -0.74 -9.08 -3.55
C LEU A 64 -1.12 -7.70 -4.08
N LEU A 65 -1.78 -7.62 -5.23
CA LEU A 65 -2.23 -6.36 -5.83
C LEU A 65 -3.17 -5.59 -4.88
N LEU A 66 -4.20 -6.28 -4.38
CA LEU A 66 -5.15 -5.71 -3.42
C LEU A 66 -4.44 -5.30 -2.12
N GLY A 67 -3.51 -6.14 -1.65
CA GLY A 67 -2.73 -5.93 -0.45
C GLY A 67 -1.91 -4.64 -0.52
N VAL A 68 -1.08 -4.49 -1.56
CA VAL A 68 -0.25 -3.30 -1.76
C VAL A 68 -1.12 -2.05 -1.92
N PHE A 69 -2.23 -2.15 -2.66
CA PHE A 69 -3.14 -1.02 -2.88
C PHE A 69 -3.81 -0.54 -1.58
N LEU A 70 -4.41 -1.44 -0.80
CA LEU A 70 -5.04 -1.09 0.47
C LEU A 70 -4.01 -0.62 1.50
N PHE A 71 -2.84 -1.25 1.54
CA PHE A 71 -1.76 -0.85 2.43
C PHE A 71 -1.30 0.59 2.13
N LEU A 72 -1.16 0.94 0.85
CA LEU A 72 -0.85 2.30 0.42
C LEU A 72 -1.92 3.31 0.87
N ILE A 73 -3.21 3.00 0.67
CA ILE A 73 -4.31 3.89 1.07
C ILE A 73 -4.30 4.12 2.58
N VAL A 74 -4.28 3.04 3.37
CA VAL A 74 -4.33 3.12 4.83
C VAL A 74 -3.15 3.92 5.37
N TYR A 75 -1.93 3.65 4.88
CA TYR A 75 -0.75 4.37 5.36
C TYR A 75 -0.64 5.80 4.85
N SER A 76 -1.19 6.11 3.69
CA SER A 76 -1.32 7.49 3.20
C SER A 76 -2.24 8.30 4.11
N VAL A 77 -3.44 7.78 4.39
CA VAL A 77 -4.41 8.42 5.31
C VAL A 77 -3.80 8.56 6.70
N ARG A 78 -3.11 7.53 7.19
CA ARG A 78 -2.48 7.54 8.51
C ARG A 78 -1.36 8.58 8.63
N THR A 79 -0.56 8.71 7.58
CA THR A 79 0.55 9.66 7.50
C THR A 79 0.03 11.10 7.48
N VAL A 80 -0.91 11.39 6.57
CA VAL A 80 -1.56 12.70 6.46
C VAL A 80 -2.35 13.03 7.73
N GLY A 81 -3.12 12.09 8.28
CA GLY A 81 -3.93 12.27 9.49
C GLY A 81 -3.10 12.51 10.76
N SER A 82 -1.82 12.10 10.77
CA SER A 82 -0.88 12.49 11.84
C SER A 82 -0.08 13.76 11.53
N ALA A 83 -0.43 14.46 10.45
CA ALA A 83 0.30 15.61 9.95
C ALA A 83 1.80 15.34 9.84
N PHE A 84 2.19 14.13 9.37
CA PHE A 84 3.58 13.71 9.19
C PHE A 84 4.43 13.65 10.48
N LYS A 85 3.80 13.76 11.67
CA LYS A 85 4.50 13.70 12.96
C LYS A 85 4.95 12.28 13.31
N ASN A 86 4.23 11.27 12.84
CA ASN A 86 4.56 9.88 13.11
C ASN A 86 5.58 9.33 12.11
N ARG A 87 6.86 9.34 12.48
CA ARG A 87 7.96 8.90 11.61
C ARG A 87 7.80 7.45 11.15
N ILE A 88 7.34 6.55 12.02
CA ILE A 88 7.18 5.13 11.67
C ILE A 88 6.11 5.00 10.57
N ALA A 89 4.94 5.62 10.74
CA ALA A 89 3.88 5.58 9.73
C ALA A 89 4.33 6.23 8.41
N SER A 90 5.05 7.36 8.46
CA SER A 90 5.60 8.00 7.26
C SER A 90 6.57 7.08 6.53
N LEU A 91 7.49 6.41 7.24
CA LEU A 91 8.46 5.49 6.62
C LEU A 91 7.77 4.28 6.00
N ILE A 92 6.78 3.72 6.70
CA ILE A 92 5.97 2.61 6.16
C ILE A 92 5.21 3.07 4.90
N CYS A 93 4.65 4.28 4.90
CA CYS A 93 4.00 4.87 3.73
C CYS A 93 4.97 5.07 2.56
N MET A 94 6.19 5.55 2.81
CA MET A 94 7.22 5.69 1.78
C MET A 94 7.58 4.33 1.17
N ALA A 95 7.79 3.31 2.01
CA ALA A 95 8.06 1.95 1.54
C ALA A 95 6.89 1.38 0.71
N ALA A 96 5.64 1.63 1.14
CA ALA A 96 4.45 1.23 0.40
C ALA A 96 4.36 1.90 -0.98
N ILE A 97 4.67 3.20 -1.07
CA ILE A 97 4.70 3.93 -2.34
C ILE A 97 5.76 3.34 -3.28
N ILE A 98 6.96 3.06 -2.77
CA ILE A 98 8.04 2.46 -3.56
C ILE A 98 7.61 1.07 -4.08
N GLY A 99 7.06 0.23 -3.21
CA GLY A 99 6.54 -1.09 -3.59
C GLY A 99 5.43 -1.00 -4.64
N PHE A 100 4.52 -0.03 -4.51
CA PHE A 100 3.45 0.17 -5.47
C PHE A 100 3.96 0.70 -6.82
N ILE A 101 4.93 1.62 -6.83
CA ILE A 101 5.59 2.06 -8.06
C ILE A 101 6.23 0.88 -8.79
N ALA A 102 6.94 0.01 -8.08
CA ALA A 102 7.56 -1.18 -8.66
C ALA A 102 6.51 -2.12 -9.29
N LEU A 103 5.38 -2.32 -8.60
CA LEU A 103 4.26 -3.10 -9.13
C LEU A 103 3.68 -2.47 -10.41
N LEU A 104 3.44 -1.16 -10.39
CA LEU A 104 2.93 -0.43 -11.56
C LEU A 104 3.90 -0.50 -12.76
N THR A 105 5.21 -0.58 -12.53
CA THR A 105 6.20 -0.78 -13.60
C THR A 105 5.99 -2.12 -14.32
N GLY A 106 5.70 -3.19 -13.57
CA GLY A 106 5.35 -4.49 -14.15
C GLY A 106 4.09 -4.41 -15.02
N ILE A 107 3.04 -3.79 -14.49
CA ILE A 107 1.78 -3.60 -15.22
C ILE A 107 1.99 -2.73 -16.48
N HIS A 108 2.80 -1.67 -16.37
CA HIS A 108 3.13 -0.79 -17.50
C HIS A 108 3.82 -1.56 -18.63
N SER A 109 4.79 -2.42 -18.29
CA SER A 109 5.48 -3.27 -19.27
C SER A 109 4.51 -4.20 -20.00
N ILE A 110 3.57 -4.80 -19.28
CA ILE A 110 2.53 -5.67 -19.87
C ILE A 110 1.60 -4.84 -20.78
N ALA A 111 1.11 -3.69 -20.31
CA ALA A 111 0.23 -2.82 -21.08
C ALA A 111 0.87 -2.35 -22.40
N GLN A 112 2.16 -2.00 -22.37
CA GLN A 112 2.92 -1.67 -23.59
C GLN A 112 3.02 -2.87 -24.54
N SER A 113 3.29 -4.08 -24.03
CA SER A 113 3.37 -5.28 -24.87
C SER A 113 2.04 -5.64 -25.55
N MET A 114 0.91 -5.27 -24.93
CA MET A 114 -0.45 -5.47 -25.45
C MET A 114 -0.95 -4.31 -26.32
N LEU A 115 -0.09 -3.30 -26.62
CA LEU A 115 -0.45 -2.10 -27.37
C LEU A 115 -1.58 -1.27 -26.72
N PHE A 116 -1.71 -1.32 -25.39
CA PHE A 116 -2.66 -0.51 -24.63
C PHE A 116 -2.08 0.87 -24.31
N GLU A 117 -1.86 1.68 -25.34
CA GLU A 117 -1.14 2.97 -25.24
C GLU A 117 -1.76 3.95 -24.26
N THR A 118 -3.09 4.06 -24.23
CA THR A 118 -3.80 4.94 -23.31
C THR A 118 -3.59 4.51 -21.85
N LEU A 119 -3.67 3.22 -21.58
CA LEU A 119 -3.44 2.67 -20.24
C LEU A 119 -1.98 2.84 -19.82
N ALA A 120 -1.05 2.51 -20.70
CA ALA A 120 0.38 2.65 -20.44
C ALA A 120 0.77 4.10 -20.12
N THR A 121 0.24 5.06 -20.88
CA THR A 121 0.44 6.49 -20.64
C THR A 121 -0.16 6.92 -19.29
N ALA A 122 -1.37 6.46 -18.96
CA ALA A 122 -1.99 6.74 -17.67
C ALA A 122 -1.15 6.21 -16.49
N LEU A 123 -0.58 5.00 -16.62
CA LEU A 123 0.28 4.40 -15.61
C LEU A 123 1.53 5.26 -15.34
N ILE A 124 2.14 5.85 -16.37
CA ILE A 124 3.28 6.77 -16.21
C ILE A 124 2.88 7.99 -15.38
N TYR A 125 1.73 8.61 -15.68
CA TYR A 125 1.26 9.78 -14.92
C TYR A 125 1.00 9.43 -13.45
N VAL A 126 0.42 8.24 -13.18
CA VAL A 126 0.22 7.76 -11.81
C VAL A 126 1.57 7.56 -11.10
N GLN A 127 2.57 6.95 -11.75
CA GLN A 127 3.90 6.76 -11.18
C GLN A 127 4.61 8.09 -10.88
N LEU A 128 4.47 9.09 -11.75
CA LEU A 128 5.01 10.43 -11.53
C LEU A 128 4.33 11.10 -10.33
N ALA A 129 3.00 11.04 -10.24
CA ALA A 129 2.26 11.58 -9.10
C ALA A 129 2.68 10.93 -7.77
N LEU A 130 2.84 9.60 -7.76
CA LEU A 130 3.33 8.86 -6.60
C LEU A 130 4.76 9.24 -6.22
N SER A 131 5.64 9.46 -7.19
CA SER A 131 7.02 9.89 -6.96
C SER A 131 7.08 11.30 -6.34
N VAL A 132 6.27 12.23 -6.84
CA VAL A 132 6.13 13.57 -6.25
C VAL A 132 5.60 13.47 -4.81
N PHE A 133 4.61 12.62 -4.58
CA PHE A 133 4.04 12.41 -3.25
C PHE A 133 5.06 11.78 -2.27
N LEU A 134 5.88 10.83 -2.74
CA LEU A 134 6.97 10.24 -1.98
C LEU A 134 7.96 11.30 -1.48
N VAL A 135 8.42 12.15 -2.39
CA VAL A 135 9.34 13.27 -2.06
C VAL A 135 8.69 14.23 -1.06
N PHE A 136 7.41 14.54 -1.26
CA PHE A 136 6.66 15.40 -0.34
C PHE A 136 6.57 14.84 1.09
N ILE A 137 6.24 13.54 1.24
CA ILE A 137 6.21 12.88 2.54
C ILE A 137 7.60 12.90 3.18
N GLY A 138 8.65 12.62 2.40
CA GLY A 138 10.05 12.67 2.84
C GLY A 138 10.42 14.04 3.41
N PHE A 139 10.15 15.10 2.64
CA PHE A 139 10.40 16.48 3.05
C PHE A 139 9.64 16.87 4.32
N LYS A 140 8.33 16.63 4.37
CA LYS A 140 7.49 16.95 5.53
C LYS A 140 7.90 16.19 6.79
N THR A 141 8.22 14.91 6.66
CA THR A 141 8.68 14.09 7.79
C THR A 141 10.04 14.57 8.30
N GLY A 142 10.95 14.97 7.41
CA GLY A 142 12.26 15.51 7.75
C GLY A 142 12.19 16.83 8.54
N GLN A 143 11.26 17.73 8.20
CA GLN A 143 11.05 18.98 8.96
C GLN A 143 10.64 18.73 10.42
N HIS A 144 9.79 17.73 10.66
CA HIS A 144 9.40 17.33 12.01
C HIS A 144 10.51 16.60 12.78
N SER A 145 11.56 16.15 12.11
CA SER A 145 12.68 15.49 12.78
C SER A 145 13.72 16.46 13.35
N ARG A 146 13.76 17.69 12.85
CA ARG A 146 14.72 18.73 13.25
C ARG A 146 14.19 19.67 14.33
N LYS A 147 12.91 19.53 14.71
CA LYS A 147 12.29 20.21 15.86
C LYS A 147 12.27 19.26 17.05
#